data_AF-A0A495ADM8-F1
#
_entry.id   AF-A0A495ADM8-F1
#
_cell.length_a   1.000
_cell.length_b   1.000
_cell.length_c   1.000
_cell.angle_alpha   90.00
_cell.angle_beta   90.00
_cell.angle_gamma   90.00
#
_symmetry.space_group_name_H-M   'P 1'
#
loop_
_entity.id
_entity.type
_entity.pdbx_description
1 polymer ?
#
loop_
_entity_poly.entity_id
_entity_poly.type
_entity_poly.pdbx_seq_one_letter_code
_entity_poly.pdbx_strand_id
1 'polypeptide(L)'
;MTTTQAPRIAGWLIAPLAWLLLTLLSSSIALVIYLMMLISPESHRLMNAQGHDMVLFWYFSVACAIAMWGYTVWLTVAFFKRRKKTVRHYILWLLISVLLALKAFAFSPVSDELALRQLLFPLLAASLLVPYLKRSQRVKQTFINP
;
A
#
# COMPACT_ATOMS: atom_id res chain seq x y z
N MET A 1 -3.18 20.31 -38.47
CA MET A 1 -3.41 20.15 -37.02
C MET A 1 -3.07 18.71 -36.64
N THR A 2 -1.84 18.46 -36.20
CA THR A 2 -1.43 17.13 -35.73
C THR A 2 -2.02 16.91 -34.33
N THR A 3 -3.04 16.05 -34.25
CA THR A 3 -3.59 15.59 -32.97
C THR A 3 -2.53 14.73 -32.28
N THR A 4 -1.72 15.35 -31.41
CA THR A 4 -0.77 14.63 -30.56
C THR A 4 -1.57 13.80 -29.56
N GLN A 5 -1.85 12.55 -29.94
CA GLN A 5 -2.40 11.52 -29.07
C GLN A 5 -1.62 11.52 -27.76
N ALA A 6 -2.30 11.79 -26.65
CA ALA A 6 -1.67 11.75 -25.33
C ALA A 6 -0.98 10.39 -25.18
N PRO A 7 0.32 10.34 -24.82
CA PRO A 7 1.05 9.08 -24.78
C PRO A 7 0.28 8.05 -23.93
N ARG A 8 0.03 6.87 -24.52
CA ARG A 8 -0.60 5.72 -23.84
C ARG A 8 0.23 5.38 -22.60
N ILE A 9 -0.43 4.97 -21.51
CA ILE A 9 0.25 4.35 -20.37
C ILE A 9 0.82 3.03 -20.89
N ALA A 10 2.07 3.07 -21.37
CA ALA A 10 2.73 1.96 -22.04
C ALA A 10 4.20 1.89 -21.63
N GLY A 11 4.73 0.67 -21.57
CA GLY A 11 6.12 0.37 -21.17
C GLY A 11 6.27 0.22 -19.65
N TRP A 12 7.43 0.61 -19.12
CA TRP A 12 7.81 0.40 -17.70
C TRP A 12 6.90 1.08 -16.66
N LEU A 13 5.98 1.96 -17.05
CA LEU A 13 4.99 2.55 -16.13
C LEU A 13 3.94 1.52 -15.64
N ILE A 14 3.84 0.37 -16.32
CA ILE A 14 2.98 -0.75 -15.95
C ILE A 14 3.49 -1.42 -14.67
N ALA A 15 4.80 -1.43 -14.40
CA ALA A 15 5.35 -2.05 -13.20
C ALA A 15 4.89 -1.36 -11.89
N PRO A 16 5.00 -0.02 -11.74
CA PRO A 16 4.40 0.69 -10.61
C PRO A 16 2.88 0.50 -10.51
N LEU A 17 2.19 0.48 -11.66
CA LEU A 17 0.73 0.28 -11.68
C LEU A 17 0.35 -1.13 -11.19
N ALA A 18 1.04 -2.16 -11.69
CA ALA A 18 0.81 -3.55 -11.32
C ALA A 18 1.10 -3.76 -9.83
N TRP A 19 2.16 -3.15 -9.30
CA TRP A 19 2.46 -3.18 -7.87
C TRP A 19 1.33 -2.55 -7.05
N LEU A 20 0.84 -1.36 -7.43
CA LEU A 20 -0.30 -0.73 -6.76
C LEU A 20 -1.55 -1.61 -6.76
N LEU A 21 -1.89 -2.18 -7.91
CA LEU A 21 -3.07 -3.04 -8.04
C LEU A 21 -2.94 -4.32 -7.22
N LEU A 22 -1.75 -4.94 -7.20
CA LEU A 22 -1.46 -6.10 -6.38
C LEU A 22 -1.60 -5.77 -4.89
N THR A 23 -1.03 -4.65 -4.43
CA THR A 23 -1.14 -4.22 -3.04
C THR A 23 -2.58 -3.84 -2.67
N LEU A 24 -3.31 -3.22 -3.60
CA LEU A 24 -4.73 -2.90 -3.41
C LEU A 24 -5.57 -4.17 -3.25
N LEU A 25 -5.33 -5.18 -4.09
CA LEU A 25 -6.01 -6.47 -3.99
C LEU A 25 -5.70 -7.16 -2.66
N SER A 26 -4.41 -7.25 -2.31
CA SER A 26 -3.96 -7.87 -1.06
C SER A 26 -4.54 -7.17 0.18
N SER A 27 -4.55 -5.85 0.20
CA SER A 27 -5.11 -5.08 1.31
C SER A 27 -6.64 -5.17 1.38
N SER A 28 -7.32 -5.31 0.24
CA SER A 28 -8.77 -5.54 0.20
C SER A 28 -9.12 -6.90 0.82
N ILE A 29 -8.35 -7.95 0.51
CA ILE A 29 -8.53 -9.28 1.12
C ILE A 29 -8.30 -9.20 2.63
N ALA A 30 -7.21 -8.56 3.07
CA ALA A 30 -6.94 -8.37 4.49
C ALA A 30 -8.07 -7.62 5.21
N LEU A 31 -8.64 -6.59 4.59
CA LEU A 31 -9.75 -5.82 5.13
C LEU A 31 -11.02 -6.66 5.28
N VAL A 32 -11.31 -7.55 4.32
CA VAL A 32 -12.41 -8.52 4.44
C VAL A 32 -12.18 -9.47 5.61
N ILE A 33 -10.95 -9.96 5.81
CA ILE A 33 -10.61 -10.82 6.97
C ILE A 33 -10.81 -10.06 8.28
N TYR A 34 -10.37 -8.80 8.37
CA TYR A 34 -10.61 -7.97 9.55
C TYR A 34 -12.09 -7.71 9.81
N LEU A 35 -12.90 -7.49 8.77
CA LEU A 35 -14.35 -7.34 8.90
C LEU A 35 -15.03 -8.64 9.35
N MET A 36 -14.61 -9.79 8.83
CA MET A 36 -15.09 -11.10 9.30
C MET A 36 -14.77 -11.30 10.79
N MET A 37 -13.55 -10.94 11.20
CA MET A 37 -13.14 -10.99 12.60
C MET A 37 -13.92 -10.00 13.47
N LEU A 38 -14.40 -8.87 12.93
CA LEU A 38 -15.26 -7.93 13.66
C LEU A 38 -16.68 -8.46 13.88
N ILE A 39 -17.17 -9.35 13.00
CA ILE A 39 -18.52 -9.91 13.10
C ILE A 39 -18.52 -11.19 13.95
N SER A 40 -17.41 -11.92 14.01
CA SER A 40 -17.34 -13.18 14.76
C SER A 40 -17.47 -12.95 16.27
N PRO A 41 -18.42 -13.57 16.98
CA PRO A 41 -18.56 -13.41 18.43
C PRO A 41 -17.40 -14.00 19.24
N GLU A 42 -16.69 -14.99 18.69
CA GLU A 42 -15.54 -15.62 19.34
C GLU A 42 -14.31 -14.69 19.44
N SER A 43 -14.07 -13.83 18.44
CA SER A 43 -12.97 -12.86 18.51
C SER A 43 -13.21 -11.83 19.62
N HIS A 44 -14.44 -11.33 19.76
CA HIS A 44 -14.82 -10.41 20.84
C HIS A 44 -14.65 -11.04 22.22
N ARG A 45 -14.98 -12.33 22.37
CA ARG A 45 -14.78 -13.07 23.63
C ARG A 45 -13.29 -13.20 23.97
N LEU A 46 -12.46 -13.59 23.00
CA LEU A 46 -11.01 -13.73 23.19
C LEU A 46 -10.33 -12.40 23.49
N MET A 47 -10.76 -11.32 22.84
CA MET A 47 -10.22 -9.98 23.07
C MET A 47 -10.63 -9.42 24.44
N ASN A 48 -11.88 -9.65 24.88
CA ASN A 48 -12.33 -9.22 26.20
C ASN A 48 -11.64 -10.01 27.33
N ALA A 49 -11.24 -11.26 27.08
CA ALA A 49 -10.47 -12.08 28.01
C ALA A 49 -9.00 -11.64 28.16
N GLN A 50 -8.44 -10.91 27.19
CA GLN A 50 -7.03 -10.48 27.16
C GLN A 50 -6.79 -9.04 27.68
N GLY A 51 -7.85 -8.31 28.06
CA GLY A 51 -7.76 -6.98 28.69
C GLY A 51 -8.06 -5.80 27.76
N HIS A 52 -8.43 -4.65 28.35
CA HIS A 52 -8.94 -3.47 27.64
C HIS A 52 -7.90 -2.83 26.68
N ASP A 53 -6.61 -2.86 27.04
CA ASP A 53 -5.55 -2.25 26.22
C ASP A 53 -5.36 -2.98 24.89
N MET A 54 -5.49 -4.32 24.89
CA MET A 54 -5.39 -5.15 23.68
C MET A 54 -6.55 -4.86 22.72
N VAL A 55 -7.76 -4.68 23.25
CA VAL A 55 -8.94 -4.33 22.46
C VAL A 55 -8.71 -2.99 21.73
N LEU A 56 -8.15 -2.01 22.43
CA LEU A 56 -7.89 -0.68 21.89
C LEU A 56 -6.83 -0.70 20.78
N PHE A 57 -5.74 -1.45 20.97
CA PHE A 57 -4.72 -1.64 19.93
C PHE A 57 -5.23 -2.37 18.70
N TRP A 58 -6.13 -3.35 18.88
CA TRP A 58 -6.76 -4.04 17.77
C TRP A 58 -7.63 -3.09 16.94
N TYR A 59 -8.51 -2.29 17.57
CA TYR A 59 -9.31 -1.29 16.87
C TYR A 59 -8.44 -0.24 16.16
N PHE A 60 -7.35 0.19 16.81
CA PHE A 60 -6.38 1.09 16.18
C PHE A 60 -5.71 0.46 14.95
N SER A 61 -5.37 -0.83 15.00
CA SER A 61 -4.82 -1.56 13.86
C SER A 61 -5.80 -1.65 12.70
N VAL A 62 -7.08 -1.93 12.98
CA VAL A 62 -8.15 -1.94 11.96
C VAL A 62 -8.33 -0.54 11.35
N ALA A 63 -8.34 0.51 12.16
CA ALA A 63 -8.44 1.89 11.67
C ALA A 63 -7.24 2.27 10.77
N CYS A 64 -6.03 1.87 11.16
CA CYS A 64 -4.82 2.07 10.36
C CYS A 64 -4.88 1.30 9.03
N ALA A 65 -5.39 0.05 9.04
CA ALA A 65 -5.58 -0.76 7.85
C ALA A 65 -6.57 -0.12 6.87
N ILE A 66 -7.72 0.37 7.37
CA ILE A 66 -8.71 1.11 6.57
C ILE A 66 -8.10 2.38 5.97
N ALA A 67 -7.33 3.14 6.78
CA ALA A 67 -6.66 4.35 6.31
C ALA A 67 -5.65 4.06 5.20
N MET A 68 -4.82 3.02 5.36
CA MET A 68 -3.86 2.58 4.35
C MET A 68 -4.55 2.09 3.08
N TRP A 69 -5.64 1.33 3.21
CA TRP A 69 -6.43 0.87 2.07
C TRP A 69 -7.04 2.04 1.30
N GLY A 70 -7.70 2.97 1.98
CA GLY A 70 -8.29 4.17 1.38
C GLY A 70 -7.25 5.05 0.67
N TYR A 71 -6.07 5.21 1.28
CA TYR A 71 -4.96 5.93 0.67
C TYR A 71 -4.44 5.22 -0.60
N THR A 72 -4.40 3.88 -0.60
CA THR A 72 -4.00 3.08 -1.77
C THR A 72 -5.04 3.18 -2.90
N VAL A 73 -6.34 3.16 -2.59
CA VAL A 73 -7.42 3.43 -3.57
C VAL A 73 -7.27 4.81 -4.17
N TRP A 74 -7.11 5.83 -3.34
CA TRP A 74 -6.94 7.22 -3.79
C TRP A 74 -5.71 7.36 -4.69
N LEU A 75 -4.59 6.75 -4.32
CA LEU A 75 -3.35 6.78 -5.09
C LEU A 75 -3.52 6.07 -6.44
N THR A 76 -4.22 4.95 -6.47
CA THR A 76 -4.57 4.21 -7.71
C THR A 76 -5.40 5.09 -8.64
N VAL A 77 -6.45 5.74 -8.12
CA VAL A 77 -7.27 6.69 -8.90
C VAL A 77 -6.45 7.90 -9.36
N ALA A 78 -5.58 8.45 -8.51
CA ALA A 78 -4.70 9.57 -8.85
C ALA A 78 -3.71 9.19 -9.96
N PHE A 79 -3.23 7.94 -9.95
CA PHE A 79 -2.37 7.38 -10.99
C PHE A 79 -3.08 7.31 -12.34
N PHE A 80 -4.31 6.79 -12.38
CA PHE A 80 -5.13 6.77 -13.60
C PHE A 80 -5.50 8.19 -14.09
N LYS A 81 -5.77 9.12 -13.17
CA LYS A 81 -6.03 10.54 -13.48
C LYS A 81 -4.77 11.34 -13.89
N ARG A 82 -3.60 10.71 -13.86
CA ARG A 82 -2.31 11.30 -14.27
C ARG A 82 -1.95 12.59 -13.52
N ARG A 83 -2.31 12.70 -12.24
CA ARG A 83 -2.00 13.92 -11.46
C ARG A 83 -0.50 14.07 -11.24
N LYS A 84 0.03 15.29 -11.33
CA LYS A 84 1.45 15.62 -11.12
C LYS A 84 1.95 15.26 -9.73
N LYS A 85 1.07 15.36 -8.72
CA LYS A 85 1.38 15.00 -7.32
C LYS A 85 1.46 13.49 -7.07
N THR A 86 0.99 12.64 -7.99
CA THR A 86 0.93 11.18 -7.82
C THR A 86 2.30 10.60 -7.52
N VAL A 87 3.35 11.01 -8.26
CA VAL A 87 4.70 10.44 -8.09
C VAL A 87 5.25 10.69 -6.68
N ARG A 88 5.01 11.88 -6.11
CA ARG A 88 5.45 12.18 -4.74
C ARG A 88 4.70 11.34 -3.71
N HIS A 89 3.38 11.22 -3.85
CA HIS A 89 2.55 10.43 -2.94
C HIS A 89 2.86 8.93 -3.08
N TYR A 90 3.20 8.45 -4.27
CA TYR A 90 3.62 7.08 -4.49
C TYR A 90 4.93 6.76 -3.74
N ILE A 91 5.92 7.64 -3.82
CA ILE A 91 7.18 7.47 -3.08
C ILE A 91 6.90 7.50 -1.57
N LEU A 92 6.08 8.43 -1.09
CA LEU A 92 5.69 8.49 0.32
C LEU A 92 4.99 7.19 0.76
N TRP A 93 4.05 6.70 -0.05
CA TRP A 93 3.33 5.45 0.20
C TRP A 93 4.25 4.24 0.28
N LEU A 94 5.25 4.14 -0.61
CA LEU A 94 6.28 3.09 -0.54
C LEU A 94 7.08 3.16 0.76
N LEU A 95 7.51 4.36 1.17
CA LEU A 95 8.26 4.56 2.41
C LEU A 95 7.43 4.20 3.65
N ILE A 96 6.16 4.59 3.68
CA ILE A 96 5.23 4.20 4.74
C ILE A 96 5.07 2.67 4.78
N SER A 97 4.94 2.03 3.62
CA SER A 97 4.82 0.57 3.54
C SER A 97 6.06 -0.15 4.06
N VAL A 98 7.26 0.36 3.75
CA VAL A 98 8.52 -0.16 4.31
C VAL A 98 8.58 0.06 5.82
N LEU A 99 8.18 1.23 6.31
CA LEU A 99 8.18 1.53 7.75
C LEU A 99 7.21 0.61 8.52
N LEU A 100 6.03 0.36 7.96
CA LEU A 100 5.05 -0.57 8.53
C LEU A 100 5.59 -2.01 8.54
N ALA A 101 6.26 -2.44 7.47
CA ALA A 101 6.89 -3.75 7.39
C ALA A 101 8.03 -3.90 8.41
N LEU A 102 8.86 -2.86 8.61
CA LEU A 102 9.90 -2.85 9.65
C LEU A 102 9.30 -2.92 11.06
N LYS A 103 8.19 -2.20 11.32
CA LYS A 103 7.45 -2.30 12.57
C LYS A 103 6.92 -3.73 12.80
N ALA A 104 6.35 -4.34 11.76
CA ALA A 104 5.86 -5.71 11.85
C ALA A 104 7.01 -6.69 12.10
N PHE A 105 8.14 -6.53 11.41
CA PHE A 105 9.34 -7.33 11.62
C PHE A 105 9.88 -7.23 13.05
N ALA A 106 9.96 -6.03 13.61
CA ALA A 106 10.58 -5.82 14.93
C ALA A 106 9.70 -6.20 16.13
N PHE A 107 8.37 -6.23 15.95
CA PHE A 107 7.41 -6.33 17.07
C PHE A 107 6.38 -7.46 16.93
N SER A 108 6.41 -8.23 15.84
CA SER A 108 5.44 -9.32 15.63
C SER A 108 5.96 -10.64 16.23
N PRO A 109 5.13 -11.41 16.95
CA PRO A 109 5.47 -12.73 17.48
C PRO A 109 5.40 -13.78 16.36
N VAL A 110 6.23 -13.63 15.34
CA VAL A 110 6.25 -14.46 14.13
C VAL A 110 7.68 -14.90 13.86
N SER A 111 7.87 -16.12 13.34
CA SER A 111 9.19 -16.64 12.98
C SER A 111 9.96 -15.68 12.06
N ASP A 112 11.25 -15.48 12.35
CA ASP A 112 12.14 -14.57 11.59
C ASP A 112 12.09 -14.80 10.08
N GLU A 113 11.96 -16.05 9.63
CA GLU A 113 11.87 -16.40 8.22
C GLU A 113 10.64 -15.77 7.54
N LEU A 114 9.46 -15.87 8.18
CA LEU A 114 8.23 -15.31 7.65
C LEU A 114 8.25 -13.78 7.71
N ALA A 115 8.83 -13.21 8.79
CA ALA A 115 8.99 -11.77 8.94
C ALA A 115 9.92 -11.18 7.85
N LEU A 116 11.03 -11.86 7.54
CA LEU A 116 11.93 -11.49 6.44
C LEU A 116 11.23 -11.55 5.07
N ARG A 117 10.48 -12.62 4.80
CA ARG A 117 9.71 -12.75 3.55
C ARG A 117 8.73 -11.59 3.36
N GLN A 118 8.04 -11.18 4.42
CA GLN A 118 7.11 -10.04 4.37
C GLN A 118 7.82 -8.70 4.17
N LEU A 119 9.02 -8.52 4.73
CA LEU A 119 9.82 -7.30 4.58
C LEU A 119 10.48 -7.17 3.20
N LEU A 120 10.88 -8.28 2.59
CA LEU A 120 11.59 -8.30 1.31
C LEU A 120 10.78 -7.64 0.18
N PHE A 121 9.48 -7.91 0.08
CA PHE A 121 8.67 -7.40 -1.02
C PHE A 121 8.51 -5.86 -1.00
N PRO A 122 8.11 -5.21 0.11
CA PRO A 122 8.11 -3.75 0.22
C PRO A 122 9.48 -3.12 -0.03
N LEU A 123 10.55 -3.75 0.46
CA LEU A 123 11.91 -3.23 0.32
C LEU A 123 12.40 -3.28 -1.13
N LEU A 124 12.17 -4.40 -1.82
CA LEU A 124 12.45 -4.54 -3.26
C LEU A 124 11.62 -3.56 -4.08
N ALA A 125 10.32 -3.44 -3.80
CA ALA A 125 9.45 -2.50 -4.48
C ALA A 125 9.93 -1.05 -4.29
N ALA A 126 10.30 -0.66 -3.06
CA ALA A 126 10.85 0.66 -2.81
C ALA A 126 12.19 0.89 -3.52
N SER A 127 13.11 -0.07 -3.42
CA SER A 127 14.45 0.01 -4.02
C SER A 127 14.41 0.13 -5.55
N LEU A 128 13.49 -0.57 -6.22
CA LEU A 128 13.37 -0.54 -7.68
C LEU A 128 12.51 0.64 -8.19
N LEU A 129 11.35 0.88 -7.55
CA LEU A 129 10.37 1.83 -8.08
C LEU A 129 10.72 3.29 -7.75
N VAL A 130 11.33 3.59 -6.61
CA VAL A 130 11.74 4.97 -6.26
C VAL A 130 12.73 5.57 -7.26
N PRO A 131 13.86 4.93 -7.61
CA PRO A 131 14.80 5.49 -8.58
C PRO A 131 14.19 5.58 -9.98
N TYR A 132 13.37 4.60 -10.38
CA TYR A 132 12.65 4.63 -11.65
C TYR A 132 11.72 5.85 -11.74
N LEU A 133 10.89 6.07 -10.71
CA LEU A 133 9.93 7.17 -10.65
C LEU A 133 10.60 8.56 -10.60
N LYS A 134 11.78 8.67 -9.97
CA LYS A 134 12.55 9.93 -9.92
C LYS A 134 13.25 10.26 -11.24
N ARG A 135 13.86 9.27 -11.89
CA ARG A 135 14.78 9.48 -13.04
C ARG A 135 14.08 9.41 -14.40
N SER A 136 12.97 8.69 -14.51
CA SER A 136 12.29 8.45 -15.80
C SER A 136 11.69 9.73 -16.40
N GLN A 137 12.15 10.12 -17.60
CA GLN A 137 11.56 11.23 -18.35
C GLN A 137 10.11 10.93 -18.78
N ARG A 138 9.78 9.66 -19.04
CA ARG A 138 8.41 9.23 -19.39
C ARG A 138 7.41 9.46 -18.26
N VAL A 139 7.81 9.22 -17.01
CA VAL A 139 6.97 9.52 -15.82
C VAL A 139 6.65 11.02 -15.81
N LYS A 140 7.67 11.88 -15.98
CA LYS A 140 7.51 13.34 -16.00
C LYS A 140 6.62 13.84 -17.13
N GLN A 141 6.64 13.17 -18.29
CA GLN A 141 5.81 13.50 -19.45
C GLN A 141 4.36 12.96 -19.34
N THR A 142 4.12 11.93 -18.51
CA THR A 142 2.79 11.31 -18.36
C THR A 142 1.95 11.99 -17.27
N PHE A 143 2.58 12.39 -16.15
CA PHE A 143 1.91 13.01 -15.01
C PHE A 143 1.92 14.54 -15.08
N ILE A 144 1.20 15.09 -16.06
CA ILE A 144 1.18 16.55 -16.33
C ILE A 144 -0.07 17.25 -15.80
N ASN A 145 -1.13 16.52 -15.43
CA ASN A 145 -2.37 17.13 -14.96
C ASN A 145 -2.17 17.74 -13.55
N PRO A 146 -2.59 18.99 -13.31
CA PRO A 146 -2.46 19.65 -12.01
C PRO A 146 -3.22 18.94 -10.88
#